data_AF-A0A4U7D329-F1
#
_entry.id   AF-A0A4U7D329-F1
#
_cell.length_a   1.000
_cell.length_b   1.000
_cell.length_c   1.000
_cell.angle_alpha   90.00
_cell.angle_beta   90.00
_cell.angle_gamma   90.00
#
_symmetry.space_group_name_H-M   'P 1'
#
loop_
_entity.id
_entity.type
_entity.pdbx_description
1 polymer ?
#
loop_
_entity_poly.entity_id
_entity_poly.type
_entity_poly.pdbx_seq_one_letter_code
_entity_poly.pdbx_strand_id
1 'polypeptide(L)' 'SGDVRYRGEPMAGKTRRDRIDRGMAFIPEDRQERGLVMSYDLTENAILGSQHDPPFAERGRIDWRASRDHAE' A
#
# COMPACT_ATOMS: atom_id res chain seq x y z
N SER A 1 -28.08 13.63 2.63
CA SER A 1 -26.71 13.25 2.99
C SER A 1 -26.59 11.74 2.89
N GLY A 2 -25.38 11.21 2.68
CA GLY A 2 -25.11 9.77 2.66
C GLY A 2 -23.78 9.48 3.34
N ASP A 3 -23.57 8.23 3.75
CA ASP A 3 -22.32 7.76 4.35
C ASP A 3 -21.78 6.53 3.63
N VAL A 4 -20.45 6.41 3.59
CA VAL A 4 -19.76 5.26 3.03
C VAL A 4 -19.15 4.47 4.17
N ARG A 5 -19.46 3.17 4.23
CA ARG A 5 -18.89 2.25 5.22
C ARG A 5 -18.02 1.19 4.56
N TYR A 6 -16.89 0.89 5.19
CA TYR A 6 -16.04 -0.24 4.84
C TYR A 6 -15.97 -1.18 6.04
N ARG A 7 -16.38 -2.43 5.86
CA ARG A 7 -16.50 -3.43 6.96
C ARG A 7 -17.27 -2.91 8.18
N GLY A 8 -18.34 -2.16 7.94
CA GLY A 8 -19.20 -1.59 8.99
C GLY A 8 -18.70 -0.28 9.61
N GLU A 9 -17.48 0.17 9.30
CA GLU A 9 -16.95 1.44 9.83
C GLU A 9 -17.13 2.60 8.84
N PRO A 10 -17.45 3.82 9.30
CA PRO A 10 -17.59 5.00 8.44
C PRO A 10 -16.23 5.49 7.89
N MET A 11 -16.20 5.82 6.60
CA MET A 11 -15.00 6.26 5.87
C MET A 11 -14.87 7.79 5.74
N ALA A 12 -15.90 8.53 6.16
CA ALA A 12 -15.86 9.99 6.18
C ALA A 12 -14.73 10.47 7.12
N GLY A 13 -13.93 11.43 6.66
CA GLY A 13 -12.82 11.99 7.43
C GLY A 13 -11.58 11.10 7.56
N LYS A 14 -11.57 9.87 7.04
CA LYS A 14 -10.38 8.99 7.04
C LYS A 14 -9.40 9.40 5.96
N THR A 15 -8.11 9.49 6.30
CA THR A 15 -7.03 9.77 5.36
C THR A 15 -6.82 8.58 4.41
N ARG A 16 -6.05 8.79 3.34
CA ARG A 16 -5.66 7.68 2.45
C ARG A 16 -4.92 6.58 3.20
N ARG A 17 -4.02 6.95 4.13
CA ARG A 17 -3.27 6.00 4.95
C ARG A 17 -4.21 5.16 5.82
N ASP A 18 -5.12 5.79 6.55
CA ASP A 18 -6.09 5.07 7.40
C ASP A 18 -6.90 4.03 6.62
N ARG A 19 -7.21 4.31 5.35
CA ARG A 19 -7.95 3.39 4.46
C ARG A 19 -7.08 2.20 4.04
N ILE A 20 -5.81 2.45 3.70
CA ILE A 20 -4.85 1.41 3.33
C ILE A 20 -4.57 0.48 4.52
N ASP A 21 -4.34 1.05 5.70
CA ASP A 21 -4.10 0.30 6.95
C ASP A 21 -5.30 -0.60 7.32
N ARG A 22 -6.50 -0.29 6.82
CA ARG A 22 -7.73 -1.08 6.99
C ARG A 22 -7.89 -2.19 5.94
N GLY A 23 -6.97 -2.30 4.99
CA GLY A 23 -6.97 -3.31 3.92
C GLY A 23 -7.54 -2.83 2.59
N MET A 24 -7.65 -1.52 2.35
CA MET A 24 -8.02 -1.00 1.02
C MET A 24 -6.78 -0.78 0.16
N ALA A 25 -6.73 -1.35 -1.04
CA ALA A 25 -5.72 -1.03 -2.04
C ALA A 25 -6.20 0.08 -2.97
N PHE A 26 -5.29 0.94 -3.43
CA PHE A 26 -5.55 1.89 -4.50
C PHE A 26 -4.73 1.49 -5.73
N ILE A 27 -5.42 1.12 -6.80
CA ILE A 27 -4.81 0.85 -8.10
C ILE A 27 -5.24 2.00 -9.04
N PRO A 28 -4.32 2.85 -9.51
CA PRO A 28 -4.66 3.92 -10.43
C PRO A 28 -5.10 3.35 -11.79
N GLU A 29 -5.93 4.11 -12.51
CA GLU A 29 -6.45 3.76 -13.83
C GLU A 29 -5.32 3.48 -14.84
N ASP A 30 -4.29 4.34 -14.84
CA ASP A 30 -3.05 4.08 -15.56
C ASP A 30 -1.97 3.58 -14.59
N ARG A 31 -1.95 2.25 -14.41
CA ARG A 31 -0.97 1.60 -13.53
C ARG A 31 0.46 1.67 -14.07
N GLN A 32 0.64 1.73 -15.39
CA GLN A 32 1.98 1.81 -15.98
C GLN A 32 2.60 3.19 -15.80
N GLU A 33 1.81 4.24 -16.00
CA GLU A 33 2.29 5.62 -15.86
C GLU A 33 2.35 6.08 -14.40
N ARG A 34 1.41 5.63 -13.54
CA ARG A 34 1.19 6.22 -12.20
C ARG A 34 1.21 5.24 -11.05
N GLY A 35 1.17 3.94 -11.32
CA GLY A 35 1.10 2.87 -10.31
C GLY A 35 2.39 2.07 -10.16
N LEU A 36 3.41 2.37 -10.97
CA LEU A 36 4.70 1.69 -10.98
C LEU A 36 5.82 2.73 -11.11
N VAL A 37 6.99 2.36 -10.59
CA VAL A 37 8.24 3.06 -10.85
C VAL A 37 9.04 2.19 -11.80
N MET A 38 9.20 2.62 -13.05
CA MET A 38 9.80 1.79 -14.11
C MET A 38 11.27 1.44 -13.86
N SER A 39 11.97 2.24 -13.04
CA SER A 39 13.36 1.97 -12.63
C SER A 39 13.48 0.97 -11.48
N TYR A 40 12.35 0.58 -10.87
CA TYR A 40 12.33 -0.36 -9.76
C TYR A 40 12.16 -1.79 -10.26
N ASP A 41 12.74 -2.74 -9.52
CA ASP A 41 12.49 -4.16 -9.75
C ASP A 41 11.08 -4.58 -9.30
N LEU A 42 10.75 -5.86 -9.46
CA LEU A 42 9.45 -6.41 -9.08
C LEU A 42 9.20 -6.31 -7.57
N THR A 43 10.22 -6.54 -6.74
CA THR A 43 10.09 -6.50 -5.27
C THR A 43 9.83 -5.08 -4.80
N GLU A 44 10.59 -4.13 -5.33
CA GLU A 44 10.47 -2.71 -5.04
C GLU A 44 9.09 -2.16 -5.45
N ASN A 45 8.58 -2.56 -6.63
CA ASN A 45 7.23 -2.21 -7.05
C ASN A 45 6.14 -2.95 -6.25
N ALA A 46 6.38 -4.18 -5.81
CA ALA A 46 5.40 -4.98 -5.07
C ALA A 46 5.05 -4.37 -3.70
N ILE A 47 6.04 -3.78 -3.02
CA ILE A 47 5.83 -3.12 -1.73
C ILE A 47 5.46 -1.63 -1.85
N LEU A 48 5.25 -1.11 -3.07
CA LEU A 48 4.97 0.30 -3.29
C LEU A 48 3.62 0.70 -2.66
N GLY A 49 3.67 1.56 -1.65
CA GLY A 49 2.52 1.99 -0.85
C GLY A 49 2.46 1.36 0.54
N SER A 50 3.03 0.17 0.73
CA SER A 50 3.13 -0.58 2.00
C SER A 50 4.56 -0.66 2.53
N GLN A 51 5.54 -0.02 1.88
CA GLN A 51 6.96 -0.10 2.23
C GLN A 51 7.31 0.43 3.64
N HIS A 52 6.34 1.02 4.34
CA HIS A 52 6.47 1.50 5.71
C HIS A 52 5.84 0.56 6.74
N ASP A 53 5.16 -0.48 6.29
CA ASP A 53 4.43 -1.38 7.16
C ASP A 53 5.41 -2.27 7.94
N PRO A 54 5.06 -2.66 9.18
CA PRO A 54 5.94 -3.47 10.03
C PRO A 54 6.50 -4.75 9.37
N PRO A 55 5.78 -5.46 8.48
CA PRO A 55 6.34 -6.62 7.77
C PRO A 55 7.49 -6.29 6.83
N PHE A 56 7.55 -5.07 6.29
CA PHE A 56 8.50 -4.66 5.26
C PHE A 56 9.50 -3.62 5.74
N ALA A 57 9.30 -3.02 6.92
CA ALA A 57 10.20 -2.02 7.47
C ALA A 57 10.35 -2.12 9.00
N GLU A 58 11.60 -2.09 9.45
CA GLU A 58 11.95 -1.97 10.86
C GLU A 58 12.79 -0.70 11.07
N ARG A 59 12.40 0.13 12.04
CA ARG A 59 13.12 1.37 12.43
C ARG A 59 13.45 2.30 11.24
N GLY A 60 12.53 2.39 10.27
CA GLY A 60 12.68 3.25 9.09
C GLY A 60 13.60 2.69 8.00
N ARG A 61 14.03 1.43 8.10
CA ARG A 61 14.78 0.72 7.06
C ARG A 61 13.91 -0.40 6.49
N ILE A 62 13.96 -0.57 5.17
CA ILE A 62 13.25 -1.66 4.49
C ILE A 62 13.95 -2.99 4.81
N ASP A 63 13.18 -3.99 5.21
CA ASP A 63 13.61 -5.38 5.28
C ASP A 63 13.46 -6.03 3.90
N TRP A 64 14.53 -5.98 3.12
CA TRP A 64 14.55 -6.55 1.77
C TRP A 64 14.43 -8.07 1.73
N ARG A 65 14.63 -8.77 2.85
CA ARG A 65 14.41 -10.21 2.91
C ARG A 65 12.92 -10.48 2.99
N ALA A 66 12.24 -9.87 3.96
CA ALA A 66 10.79 -10.01 4.10
C ALA A 66 10.02 -9.51 2.87
N SER A 67 10.48 -8.43 2.23
CA SER A 67 9.88 -7.93 0.98
C SER A 67 10.03 -8.90 -0.19
N ARG A 68 11.16 -9.60 -0.30
CA ARG A 68 11.35 -10.63 -1.34
C ARG A 68 10.46 -11.83 -1.11
N ASP A 69 10.39 -12.33 0.12
CA ASP A 69 9.54 -13.47 0.50
C ASP A 69 8.04 -13.18 0.23
N HIS A 70 7.64 -11.91 0.20
CA HIS A 70 6.28 -11.48 -0.16
C HIS A 70 6.03 -11.35 -1.67
N ALA A 71 7.08 -11.13 -2.45
CA ALA A 71 7.01 -10.91 -3.90
C ALA A 71 7.12 -12.22 -4.71
N GLU A 72 7.49 -13.34 -4.07
CA GLU A 72 7.42 -14.71 -4.60
C GLU A 72 6.03 -15.33 -4.40
#